data_AF-A0A519IM41-F1
#
_entry.id   AF-A0A519IM41-F1
#
_cell.length_a   1.000
_cell.length_b   1.000
_cell.length_c   1.000
_cell.angle_alpha   90.00
_cell.angle_beta   90.00
_cell.angle_gamma   90.00
#
_symmetry.space_group_name_H-M   'P 1'
#
loop_
_entity.id
_entity.type
_entity.pdbx_description
1 polymer ?
#
loop_
_entity_poly.entity_id
_entity_poly.type
_entity_poly.pdbx_seq_one_letter_code
_entity_poly.pdbx_strand_id
1 'polypeptide(L)'
;MIMTLEIGNTITPLRHINATMVSYWQFAKECADILGGLMPGAELKIVELSKIPGAMWVRVELPGRLPVASLKIAGEEYGNNFRPL
;
A
#
# COMPACT_ATOMS: atom_id res chain seq x y z
N MET A 1 15.21 9.11 -3.21
CA MET A 1 16.03 7.89 -3.09
C MET A 1 15.08 6.79 -2.65
N ILE A 2 14.71 5.86 -3.54
CA ILE A 2 13.83 4.75 -3.18
C ILE A 2 14.69 3.81 -2.34
N MET A 3 14.57 3.90 -1.01
CA MET A 3 15.07 2.86 -0.12
C MET A 3 14.51 1.53 -0.59
N THR A 4 15.39 0.53 -0.69
CA THR A 4 15.11 -0.87 -1.04
C THR A 4 13.97 -1.41 -0.19
N LEU A 5 12.74 -1.34 -0.72
CA LEU A 5 11.60 -2.02 -0.11
C LEU A 5 11.75 -3.52 -0.35
N GLU A 6 11.63 -4.28 0.72
CA GLU A 6 11.70 -5.74 0.71
C GLU A 6 10.38 -6.34 1.22
N ILE A 7 10.10 -7.57 0.80
CA ILE A 7 8.99 -8.34 1.36
C ILE A 7 9.25 -8.51 2.87
N GLY A 8 8.24 -8.22 3.67
CA GLY A 8 8.32 -8.23 5.12
C GLY A 8 8.58 -6.86 5.75
N ASN A 9 8.98 -5.84 4.97
CA ASN A 9 9.04 -4.47 5.46
C ASN A 9 7.66 -3.93 5.80
N THR A 10 7.62 -2.97 6.71
CA THR A 10 6.41 -2.28 7.12
C THR A 10 6.43 -0.86 6.60
N ILE A 11 5.30 -0.39 6.08
CA ILE A 11 5.10 0.97 5.61
C ILE A 11 3.94 1.58 6.36
N THR A 12 3.93 2.91 6.46
CA THR A 12 2.84 3.64 7.09
C THR A 12 2.33 4.77 6.21
N PRO A 13 1.01 5.04 6.21
CA PRO A 13 0.47 6.23 5.56
C PRO A 13 1.05 7.52 6.15
N LEU A 14 1.36 8.49 5.30
CA LEU A 14 1.75 9.84 5.68
C LEU A 14 0.54 10.71 6.04
N ARG A 15 -0.62 10.37 5.50
CA ARG A 15 -1.90 11.07 5.65
C ARG A 15 -3.04 10.06 5.74
N HIS A 16 -4.23 10.53 6.09
CA HIS A 16 -5.42 9.69 6.01
C HIS A 16 -5.70 9.31 4.54
N ILE A 17 -5.80 8.01 4.27
CA ILE A 17 -6.13 7.46 2.95
C ILE A 17 -7.54 6.87 3.04
N ASN A 18 -8.48 7.44 2.29
CA ASN A 18 -9.86 6.96 2.25
C ASN A 18 -10.13 6.09 1.01
N ALA A 19 -11.26 5.37 1.01
CA ALA A 19 -11.63 4.48 -0.09
C ALA A 19 -11.76 5.21 -1.44
N THR A 20 -12.22 6.46 -1.43
CA THR A 20 -12.31 7.29 -2.64
C THR A 20 -10.93 7.54 -3.25
N MET A 21 -9.93 7.84 -2.44
CA MET A 21 -8.57 8.05 -2.91
C MET A 21 -7.99 6.77 -3.51
N VAL A 22 -8.20 5.61 -2.87
CA VAL A 22 -7.78 4.31 -3.41
C VAL A 22 -8.49 3.99 -4.72
N SER A 23 -9.74 4.42 -4.90
CA SER A 23 -10.49 4.19 -6.14
C SER A 23 -9.87 4.87 -7.38
N TYR A 24 -9.02 5.90 -7.17
CA TYR A 24 -8.28 6.59 -8.23
C TYR A 24 -6.87 6.01 -8.47
N TRP A 25 -6.42 5.04 -7.68
CA TRP A 25 -5.10 4.44 -7.87
C TRP A 25 -5.04 3.56 -9.10
N GLN A 26 -3.83 3.41 -9.65
CA GLN A 26 -3.59 2.60 -10.85
C GLN A 26 -4.13 1.17 -10.70
N PHE A 27 -3.99 0.58 -9.51
CA PHE A 27 -4.42 -0.79 -9.20
C PHE A 27 -5.68 -0.85 -8.31
N ALA A 28 -6.54 0.17 -8.36
CA ALA A 28 -7.76 0.24 -7.54
C ALA A 28 -8.62 -1.04 -7.60
N LYS A 29 -8.75 -1.66 -8.78
CA LYS A 29 -9.53 -2.88 -8.99
C LYS A 29 -8.94 -4.13 -8.33
N GLU A 30 -7.66 -4.09 -7.98
CA GLU A 30 -6.95 -5.17 -7.26
C GLU A 30 -6.84 -4.88 -5.76
N CYS A 31 -7.40 -3.76 -5.29
CA CYS A 31 -7.39 -3.37 -3.89
C CYS A 31 -8.64 -3.86 -3.18
N ALA A 32 -8.48 -4.34 -1.95
CA ALA A 32 -9.60 -4.57 -1.05
C ALA A 32 -10.20 -3.24 -0.59
N ASP A 33 -11.49 -3.27 -0.24
CA ASP A 33 -12.18 -2.13 0.35
C ASP A 33 -11.53 -1.77 1.70
N ILE A 34 -11.08 -0.52 1.90
CA ILE A 34 -10.45 -0.07 3.15
C ILE A 34 -11.42 0.52 4.18
N LEU A 35 -12.74 0.43 3.93
CA LEU A 35 -13.83 0.92 4.78
C LEU A 35 -13.57 2.36 5.28
N GLY A 36 -13.22 2.50 6.57
CA GLY A 36 -12.96 3.78 7.24
C GLY A 36 -11.64 4.47 6.85
N GLY A 37 -10.84 3.82 6.01
CA GLY A 37 -9.56 4.34 5.55
C GLY A 37 -8.37 3.95 6.42
N LEU A 38 -7.18 4.31 5.96
CA LEU A 38 -5.91 4.08 6.63
C LEU A 38 -5.44 5.38 7.28
N MET A 39 -5.24 5.34 8.59
CA MET A 39 -4.75 6.48 9.36
C MET A 39 -3.21 6.55 9.33
N PRO A 40 -2.62 7.75 9.49
CA PRO A 40 -1.20 7.87 9.79
C PRO A 40 -0.84 7.04 11.01
N GLY A 41 0.25 6.27 10.93
CA GLY A 41 0.66 5.34 11.98
C GLY A 41 0.09 3.92 11.83
N ALA A 42 -0.82 3.68 10.88
CA ALA A 42 -1.19 2.31 10.52
C ALA A 42 0.01 1.57 9.95
N GLU A 43 0.21 0.33 10.39
CA GLU A 43 1.33 -0.52 9.97
C GLU A 43 0.88 -1.47 8.87
N LEU A 44 1.43 -1.31 7.67
CA LEU A 44 1.07 -2.13 6.51
C LEU A 44 2.28 -2.95 6.09
N LYS A 45 2.14 -4.27 6.10
CA LYS A 45 3.24 -5.17 5.78
C LYS A 45 3.30 -5.44 4.29
N ILE A 46 4.46 -5.25 3.67
CA ILE A 46 4.70 -5.61 2.28
C ILE A 46 4.78 -7.13 2.17
N VAL A 47 3.94 -7.71 1.32
CA VAL A 47 3.91 -9.15 1.05
C VAL A 47 4.33 -9.50 -0.37
N GLU A 48 4.28 -8.52 -1.28
CA GLU A 48 4.66 -8.73 -2.67
C GLU A 48 5.27 -7.46 -3.24
N LEU A 49 6.22 -7.63 -4.14
CA LEU A 49 6.89 -6.56 -4.86
C LEU A 49 6.84 -6.90 -6.35
N SER A 50 6.75 -5.87 -7.19
CA SER A 50 6.89 -6.06 -8.62
C SER A 50 8.27 -6.61 -8.97
N LYS A 51 8.27 -7.65 -9.80
CA LYS A 51 9.49 -8.25 -10.38
C LYS A 51 9.75 -7.76 -11.81
N ILE A 52 8.89 -6.89 -12.34
CA ILE A 52 8.93 -6.45 -13.74
C ILE A 52 9.72 -5.13 -13.83
N PRO A 53 10.83 -5.09 -14.59
CA PRO A 53 11.55 -3.85 -14.86
C PRO A 53 10.63 -2.81 -15.50
N GLY A 54 10.51 -1.63 -14.87
CA GLY A 54 9.69 -0.52 -15.37
C GLY A 54 8.25 -0.46 -14.82
N ALA A 55 7.76 -1.49 -14.13
CA ALA A 55 6.49 -1.43 -13.42
C ALA A 55 6.74 -1.53 -11.92
N MET A 56 6.87 -0.40 -11.21
CA MET A 56 7.09 -0.41 -9.76
C MET A 56 5.75 -0.44 -9.02
N TRP A 57 5.47 -1.53 -8.31
CA TRP A 57 4.33 -1.62 -7.40
C TRP A 57 4.66 -2.57 -6.24
N VAL A 58 3.93 -2.40 -5.14
CA VAL A 58 4.01 -3.24 -3.94
C VAL A 58 2.61 -3.69 -3.55
N ARG A 59 2.48 -4.89 -2.99
CA ARG A 59 1.24 -5.36 -2.35
C ARG A 59 1.46 -5.36 -0.84
N VAL A 60 0.55 -4.74 -0.12
CA VAL A 60 0.56 -4.69 1.34
C VAL A 60 -0.67 -5.36 1.93
N GLU A 61 -0.51 -6.00 3.08
CA GLU A 61 -1.62 -6.54 3.86
C GLU A 61 -2.09 -5.54 4.91
N LEU A 62 -3.41 -5.48 5.08
CA LEU A 62 -4.06 -4.73 6.14
C LEU A 62 -4.14 -5.60 7.40
N PRO A 63 -3.48 -5.24 8.51
CA PRO A 63 -3.54 -6.03 9.73
C PRO A 63 -4.95 -6.01 10.32
N GLY A 64 -5.33 -7.11 10.99
CA GLY A 64 -6.55 -7.18 11.79
C GLY A 64 -7.86 -7.37 10.99
N ARG A 65 -7.80 -7.70 9.69
CA ARG A 65 -8.99 -8.00 8.89
C ARG A 65 -8.99 -9.45 8.40
N LEU A 66 -10.14 -10.12 8.59
CA LEU A 66 -10.43 -11.45 8.03
C LEU A 66 -11.63 -11.35 7.07
N PRO A 67 -11.53 -11.82 5.81
CA PRO A 67 -10.32 -12.34 5.16
C PRO A 67 -9.23 -11.27 5.04
N VAL A 68 -7.97 -11.70 4.92
CA VAL A 68 -6.81 -10.80 4.81
C VAL A 68 -7.02 -9.88 3.61
N ALA A 69 -7.18 -8.60 3.90
CA ALA A 69 -7.37 -7.57 2.91
C ALA A 69 -6.01 -7.05 2.45
N SER A 70 -5.86 -6.79 1.15
CA SER A 70 -4.62 -6.28 0.60
C SER A 70 -4.83 -5.06 -0.28
N LEU A 71 -3.80 -4.23 -0.38
CA LEU A 71 -3.73 -3.10 -1.29
C LEU A 71 -2.56 -3.26 -2.23
N LYS A 72 -2.76 -2.90 -3.49
CA LYS A 72 -1.71 -2.85 -4.50
C LYS A 72 -1.42 -1.38 -4.81
N ILE A 73 -0.21 -0.95 -4.54
CA ILE A 73 0.22 0.46 -4.53
C ILE A 73 1.31 0.60 -5.58
N ALA A 74 1.15 1.47 -6.58
CA ALA A 74 2.23 1.74 -7.53
C ALA A 74 3.28 2.69 -6.90
N GLY A 75 4.44 2.80 -7.55
CA GLY A 75 5.56 3.58 -7.03
C GLY A 75 5.24 5.06 -6.80
N GLU A 76 4.37 5.64 -7.64
CA GLU A 76 3.94 7.03 -7.50
C GLU A 76 2.99 7.22 -6.31
N GLU A 77 1.99 6.36 -6.14
CA GLU A 77 1.11 6.41 -4.97
C GLU A 77 1.87 6.08 -3.69
N TYR A 78 2.86 5.20 -3.76
CA TYR A 78 3.77 4.93 -2.65
C TYR A 78 4.50 6.20 -2.22
N GLY A 79 5.24 6.83 -3.13
CA GLY A 79 6.06 8.01 -2.80
C GLY A 79 5.25 9.22 -2.32
N ASN A 80 3.99 9.33 -2.75
CA ASN A 80 3.11 10.44 -2.37
C ASN A 80 2.38 10.22 -1.04
N ASN A 81 2.18 8.97 -0.63
CA ASN A 81 1.24 8.65 0.46
C ASN A 81 1.83 7.81 1.58
N PHE A 82 3.01 7.21 1.38
CA PHE A 82 3.59 6.27 2.31
C PHE A 82 5.06 6.54 2.57
N ARG A 83 5.53 6.05 3.71
CA ARG A 83 6.96 5.96 4.03
C ARG A 83 7.27 4.61 4.69
N PRO A 84 8.52 4.12 4.60
CA PRO A 84 8.95 2.99 5.41
C PRO A 84 8.90 3.37 6.90
N LEU A 85 8.63 2.37 7.75
CA LEU A 85 8.79 2.46 9.21
C LEU A 85 10.20 2.03 9.63
#